data_AF-A0A928ZTD5-F1
#
_entry.id   AF-A0A928ZTD5-F1
#
_cell.length_a   1.000
_cell.length_b   1.000
_cell.length_c   1.000
_cell.angle_alpha   90.00
_cell.angle_beta   90.00
_cell.angle_gamma   90.00
#
_symmetry.space_group_name_H-M   'P 1'
#
loop_
_entity.id
_entity.type
_entity.pdbx_description
1 polymer ?
#
loop_
_entity_poly.entity_id
_entity_poly.type
_entity_poly.pdbx_seq_one_letter_code
_entity_poly.pdbx_strand_id
1 'polypeptide(L)'
;MSNDVLILTIYFLVVIYVLYQMALAIESNLEDKVKVDLDRDALANEVNRQLTRQTHLKKATASVEQLEFKGIKLPPFLAIQVPAQADSQSLRQIRVTVTPMGKMSRNTSHKSLKIEVHNLTADAQVYVDWDKSSIATNNSMQRAVRTGIPMGSDLSRGQILSVVNPGDRFNTEVTGENCLSLNADSRTLEAQKPLIDMEGVITKLSDPLNRVDSFDDEELAIVAYSLRLMVGVRYITERRTNYTAYLLLPFDFVAVLLPDEIAFPPLRWLLNRPRPENARDALTTLLLGRPSKR
;
A
#
# COMPACT_ATOMS: atom_id res chain seq x y z
N MET A 1 -16.51 -59.54 8.99
CA MET A 1 -16.35 -59.06 7.60
C MET A 1 -17.34 -57.96 7.25
N SER A 2 -18.67 -58.13 7.31
CA SER A 2 -19.60 -57.03 6.96
C SER A 2 -19.57 -55.84 7.94
N ASN A 3 -19.47 -56.11 9.26
CA ASN A 3 -19.33 -55.03 10.26
C ASN A 3 -18.00 -54.26 10.14
N ASP A 4 -16.92 -54.92 9.76
CA ASP A 4 -15.60 -54.27 9.65
C ASP A 4 -15.58 -53.27 8.49
N VAL A 5 -16.27 -53.60 7.39
CA VAL A 5 -16.43 -52.70 6.23
C VAL A 5 -17.27 -51.49 6.60
N LEU A 6 -18.33 -51.65 7.40
CA LEU A 6 -19.20 -50.56 7.83
C LEU A 6 -18.49 -49.61 8.81
N ILE A 7 -17.69 -50.15 9.73
CA ILE A 7 -16.88 -49.33 10.65
C ILE A 7 -15.81 -48.57 9.86
N LEU A 8 -15.17 -49.21 8.87
CA LEU A 8 -14.16 -48.59 8.03
C LEU A 8 -14.74 -47.44 7.18
N THR A 9 -15.93 -47.62 6.58
CA THR A 9 -16.57 -46.57 5.78
C THR A 9 -16.99 -45.37 6.62
N ILE A 10 -17.55 -45.60 7.82
CA ILE A 10 -17.88 -44.52 8.76
C ILE A 10 -16.61 -43.78 9.18
N TYR A 11 -15.52 -44.50 9.47
CA TYR A 11 -14.24 -43.90 9.83
C TYR A 11 -13.70 -43.00 8.71
N PHE A 12 -13.68 -43.47 7.46
CA PHE A 12 -13.26 -42.66 6.32
C PHE A 12 -14.14 -41.43 6.11
N LEU A 13 -15.46 -41.56 6.26
CA LEU A 13 -16.38 -40.45 6.10
C LEU A 13 -16.12 -39.36 7.16
N VAL A 14 -15.92 -39.75 8.43
CA VAL A 14 -15.59 -38.82 9.50
C VAL A 14 -14.24 -38.15 9.26
N VAL A 15 -13.21 -38.90 8.83
CA VAL A 15 -11.89 -38.33 8.53
C VAL A 15 -11.95 -37.35 7.36
N ILE A 16 -12.66 -37.69 6.27
CA ILE A 16 -12.84 -36.79 5.12
C ILE A 16 -13.62 -35.55 5.54
N TYR A 17 -14.67 -35.69 6.35
CA TYR A 17 -15.43 -34.56 6.86
C TYR A 17 -14.57 -33.62 7.72
N VAL A 18 -13.75 -34.16 8.63
CA VAL A 18 -12.82 -33.35 9.44
C VAL A 18 -11.78 -32.66 8.57
N LEU A 19 -11.20 -33.35 7.58
CA LEU A 19 -10.27 -32.74 6.63
C LEU A 19 -10.95 -31.65 5.78
N TYR A 20 -12.21 -31.84 5.40
CA TYR A 20 -13.00 -30.85 4.68
C TYR A 20 -13.31 -29.62 5.55
N GLN A 21 -13.69 -29.82 6.82
CA GLN A 21 -13.89 -28.72 7.77
C GLN A 21 -12.59 -27.97 8.06
N MET A 22 -11.47 -28.69 8.18
CA MET A 22 -10.14 -28.08 8.31
C MET A 22 -9.75 -27.33 7.03
N ALA A 23 -10.14 -27.82 5.86
CA ALA A 23 -9.93 -27.15 4.59
C ALA A 23 -10.72 -25.85 4.48
N LEU A 24 -12.02 -25.87 4.80
CA LEU A 24 -12.85 -24.67 4.84
C LEU A 24 -12.35 -23.66 5.89
N ALA A 25 -11.92 -24.12 7.06
CA ALA A 25 -11.38 -23.24 8.10
C ALA A 25 -10.05 -22.59 7.68
N ILE A 26 -9.24 -23.29 6.89
CA ILE A 26 -7.99 -22.75 6.33
C ILE A 26 -8.29 -21.81 5.15
N GLU A 27 -9.29 -22.12 4.32
CA GLU A 27 -9.78 -21.27 3.24
C GLU A 27 -10.38 -19.97 3.79
N SER A 28 -11.13 -20.02 4.89
CA SER A 28 -11.61 -18.80 5.56
C SER A 28 -10.49 -17.99 6.24
N ASN A 29 -9.35 -18.62 6.55
CA ASN A 29 -8.15 -17.94 7.09
C ASN A 29 -7.18 -17.48 5.99
N LEU A 30 -7.34 -17.96 4.75
CA LEU A 30 -6.81 -17.36 3.55
C LEU A 30 -7.71 -16.16 3.19
N GLU A 31 -7.79 -15.20 4.10
CA GLU A 31 -8.47 -13.93 3.87
C GLU A 31 -7.91 -13.31 2.58
N ASP A 32 -8.79 -12.93 1.64
CA ASP A 32 -8.46 -12.23 0.39
C ASP A 32 -7.30 -11.26 0.63
N LYS A 33 -6.10 -11.63 0.18
CA LYS A 33 -4.92 -10.79 0.40
C LYS A 33 -4.90 -9.76 -0.70
N VAL A 34 -5.31 -8.53 -0.37
CA VAL A 34 -5.05 -7.41 -1.26
C VAL A 34 -3.60 -7.00 -1.10
N LYS A 35 -2.90 -6.85 -2.21
CA LYS A 35 -1.63 -6.15 -2.23
C LYS A 35 -1.89 -4.70 -2.62
N VAL A 36 -1.57 -3.77 -1.73
CA VAL A 36 -1.53 -2.34 -2.03
C VAL A 36 -0.12 -1.98 -2.44
N ASP A 37 0.07 -1.48 -3.66
CA ASP A 37 1.34 -0.97 -4.17
C ASP A 37 1.22 0.52 -4.53
N LEU A 38 2.35 1.20 -4.59
CA LEU A 38 2.41 2.60 -5.02
C LEU A 38 2.52 2.63 -6.55
N ASP A 39 1.74 3.48 -7.22
CA ASP A 39 1.95 3.77 -8.64
C ASP A 39 3.22 4.59 -8.83
N ARG A 40 4.33 3.87 -9.04
CA ARG A 40 5.69 4.44 -9.05
C ARG A 40 5.91 5.32 -10.27
N ASP A 41 5.39 4.89 -11.42
CA ASP A 41 5.61 5.56 -12.69
C ASP A 41 4.77 6.84 -12.75
N ALA A 42 3.50 6.81 -12.34
CA ALA A 42 2.68 8.01 -12.27
C ALA A 42 3.27 9.04 -11.31
N LEU A 43 3.70 8.62 -10.11
CA LEU A 43 4.32 9.50 -9.12
C LEU A 43 5.60 10.14 -9.65
N ALA A 44 6.55 9.36 -10.17
CA ALA A 44 7.82 9.88 -10.67
C ALA A 44 7.61 10.84 -11.85
N ASN A 45 6.75 10.46 -12.80
CA ASN A 45 6.47 11.27 -14.00
C ASN A 45 5.84 12.61 -13.63
N GLU A 46 4.87 12.62 -12.72
CA GLU A 46 4.20 13.86 -12.32
C GLU A 46 5.13 14.81 -11.56
N VAL A 47 5.96 14.29 -10.66
CA VAL A 47 6.94 15.10 -9.93
C VAL A 47 8.00 15.66 -10.87
N ASN A 48 8.53 14.85 -11.81
CA ASN A 48 9.49 15.32 -12.81
C ASN A 48 8.89 16.39 -13.74
N ARG A 49 7.61 16.27 -14.10
CA ARG A 49 6.88 17.29 -14.87
C ARG A 49 6.81 18.61 -14.11
N GLN A 50 6.58 18.57 -12.80
CA GLN A 50 6.58 19.76 -11.95
C GLN A 50 7.99 20.37 -11.82
N LEU A 51 9.02 19.54 -11.58
CA LEU A 51 10.41 19.99 -11.47
C LEU A 51 10.89 20.69 -12.75
N THR A 52 10.54 20.16 -13.92
CA THR A 52 10.92 20.75 -15.22
C THR A 52 10.32 22.14 -15.43
N ARG A 53 9.13 22.42 -14.87
CA ARG A 53 8.47 23.74 -14.94
C ARG A 53 9.09 24.75 -13.98
N GLN A 54 9.88 24.31 -13.00
CA GLN A 54 10.48 25.19 -12.01
C GLN A 54 11.86 25.69 -12.45
N THR A 55 11.97 27.00 -12.63
CA THR A 55 13.19 27.67 -13.06
C THR A 55 14.34 27.63 -12.05
N HIS A 56 14.05 27.36 -10.78
CA HIS A 56 15.01 27.39 -9.67
C HIS A 56 15.59 26.01 -9.33
N LEU A 57 14.94 24.94 -9.76
CA LEU A 57 15.38 23.55 -9.57
C LEU A 57 15.85 22.93 -10.89
N LYS A 58 16.55 23.73 -11.72
CA LYS A 58 17.11 23.24 -12.98
C LYS A 58 18.06 22.08 -12.68
N LYS A 59 17.79 20.90 -13.27
CA LYS A 59 18.48 19.60 -13.06
C LYS A 59 18.00 18.76 -11.87
N ALA A 60 17.01 19.21 -11.10
CA ALA A 60 16.40 18.33 -10.12
C ALA A 60 15.62 17.22 -10.83
N THR A 61 15.70 16.01 -10.30
CA THR A 61 15.01 14.82 -10.83
C THR A 61 14.34 14.08 -9.69
N ALA A 62 13.30 13.33 -10.01
CA ALA A 62 12.61 12.46 -9.07
C ALA A 62 12.63 11.02 -9.58
N SER A 63 12.91 10.08 -8.68
CA SER A 63 12.84 8.64 -8.92
C SER A 63 12.14 7.97 -7.74
N VAL A 64 11.48 6.84 -7.97
CA VAL A 64 10.96 6.00 -6.90
C VAL A 64 11.94 4.84 -6.71
N GLU A 65 12.51 4.76 -5.52
CA GLU A 65 13.52 3.76 -5.17
C GLU A 65 12.95 2.77 -4.16
N GLN A 66 13.41 1.52 -4.22
CA GLN A 66 13.08 0.50 -3.24
C GLN A 66 14.38 -0.09 -2.71
N LEU A 67 14.60 0.01 -1.40
CA LEU A 67 15.78 -0.56 -0.77
C LEU A 67 15.50 -2.01 -0.35
N GLU A 68 16.52 -2.84 -0.46
CA GLU A 68 16.51 -4.20 0.06
C GLU A 68 17.56 -4.32 1.15
N PHE A 69 17.16 -4.79 2.34
CA PHE A 69 18.07 -5.01 3.44
C PHE A 69 17.99 -6.47 3.87
N LYS A 70 19.09 -7.22 3.72
CA LYS A 70 19.18 -8.66 4.07
C LYS A 70 18.08 -9.51 3.41
N GLY A 71 17.73 -9.22 2.16
CA GLY A 71 16.66 -9.92 1.43
C GLY A 71 15.24 -9.50 1.81
N ILE A 72 15.07 -8.55 2.73
CA ILE A 72 13.78 -7.96 3.08
C ILE A 72 13.60 -6.70 2.22
N LYS A 73 12.54 -6.70 1.41
CA LYS A 73 12.15 -5.54 0.61
C LYS A 73 11.52 -4.48 1.52
N LEU A 74 12.13 -3.31 1.60
CA LEU A 74 11.57 -2.16 2.32
C LEU A 74 10.48 -1.50 1.47
N PRO A 75 9.59 -0.70 2.09
CA PRO A 75 8.62 0.08 1.34
C PRO A 75 9.33 1.04 0.37
N PRO A 76 8.87 1.16 -0.89
CA PRO A 76 9.35 2.19 -1.81
C PRO A 76 9.23 3.61 -1.21
N PHE A 77 10.14 4.48 -1.63
CA PHE A 77 10.15 5.89 -1.29
C PHE A 77 10.42 6.74 -2.52
N LEU A 78 9.88 7.96 -2.52
CA LEU A 78 10.20 8.97 -3.51
C LEU A 78 11.53 9.61 -3.16
N ALA A 79 12.48 9.52 -4.07
CA ALA A 79 13.77 10.19 -4.05
C ALA A 79 13.72 11.43 -4.94
N ILE A 80 13.80 12.62 -4.35
CA ILE A 80 13.94 13.88 -5.10
C ILE A 80 15.41 14.30 -5.02
N GLN A 81 16.10 14.24 -6.15
CA GLN A 81 17.46 14.70 -6.29
C GLN A 81 17.44 16.21 -6.57
N VAL A 82 18.05 16.98 -5.70
CA VAL A 82 18.15 18.44 -5.75
C VAL A 82 19.63 18.81 -5.89
N PRO A 83 20.01 19.67 -6.85
CA PRO A 83 21.40 20.11 -6.96
C PRO A 83 21.79 20.93 -5.73
N ALA A 84 23.00 20.74 -5.21
CA ALA A 84 23.50 21.64 -4.17
C ALA A 84 23.67 23.05 -4.73
N GLN A 85 23.43 24.05 -3.88
CA GLN A 85 23.50 25.46 -4.28
C GLN A 85 24.92 25.89 -4.65
N ALA A 86 25.91 25.38 -3.91
CA ALA A 86 27.33 25.71 -4.13
C ALA A 86 27.97 24.89 -5.27
N ASP A 87 27.46 23.70 -5.55
CA ASP A 87 27.98 22.80 -6.57
C ASP A 87 26.86 22.04 -7.27
N SER A 88 26.57 22.44 -8.50
CA SER A 88 25.56 21.81 -9.35
C SER A 88 25.89 20.38 -9.79
N GLN A 89 27.10 19.87 -9.49
CA GLN A 89 27.47 18.47 -9.75
C GLN A 89 27.13 17.55 -8.59
N SER A 90 27.06 18.07 -7.36
CA SER A 90 26.66 17.29 -6.19
C SER A 90 25.12 17.25 -6.08
N LEU A 91 24.54 16.10 -6.42
CA LEU A 91 23.11 15.84 -6.25
C LEU A 91 22.85 15.37 -4.82
N ARG A 92 21.93 16.04 -4.14
CA ARG A 92 21.49 15.70 -2.78
C ARG A 92 20.07 15.19 -2.82
N GLN A 93 19.68 14.35 -1.86
CA GLN A 93 18.43 13.61 -1.93
C GLN A 93 17.45 14.06 -0.84
N ILE A 94 16.18 14.21 -1.18
CA ILE A 94 15.08 14.27 -0.22
C ILE A 94 14.30 12.97 -0.39
N ARG A 95 14.10 12.22 0.68
CA ARG A 95 13.34 10.97 0.65
C ARG A 95 11.99 11.15 1.32
N VAL A 96 10.93 10.74 0.65
CA VAL A 96 9.57 10.75 1.19
C VAL A 96 8.98 9.36 1.10
N THR A 97 8.56 8.83 2.25
CA THR A 97 7.92 7.51 2.37
C THR A 97 6.54 7.68 2.98
N VAL A 98 5.57 6.95 2.43
CA VAL A 98 4.18 6.97 2.90
C VAL A 98 3.73 5.54 3.11
N THR A 99 3.18 5.24 4.27
CA THR A 99 2.71 3.89 4.68
C THR A 99 1.30 4.01 5.26
N PRO A 100 0.48 2.95 5.30
CA PRO A 100 0.78 1.53 5.04
C PRO A 100 0.86 1.17 3.55
N MET A 101 1.48 0.03 3.22
CA MET A 101 1.51 -0.57 1.88
C MET A 101 1.90 -2.04 1.99
N GLY A 102 1.73 -2.83 0.92
CA GLY A 102 2.05 -4.25 0.86
C GLY A 102 0.81 -5.14 1.00
N LYS A 103 1.01 -6.37 1.49
CA LYS A 103 -0.09 -7.33 1.69
C LYS A 103 -0.94 -6.90 2.87
N MET A 104 -2.23 -6.71 2.64
CA MET A 104 -3.22 -6.34 3.65
C MET A 104 -4.31 -7.41 3.71
N SER A 105 -4.83 -7.65 4.91
CA SER A 105 -6.00 -8.50 5.14
C SER A 105 -7.27 -7.67 4.96
N ARG A 106 -8.37 -8.36 4.64
CA ARG A 106 -9.72 -7.79 4.56
C ARG A 106 -10.14 -7.05 5.84
N ASN A 107 -9.76 -7.57 7.00
CA ASN A 107 -10.17 -7.01 8.30
C ASN A 107 -9.25 -5.86 8.79
N THR A 108 -8.25 -5.49 7.98
CA THR A 108 -7.33 -4.41 8.34
C THR A 108 -7.98 -3.06 8.07
N SER A 109 -8.21 -2.28 9.14
CA SER A 109 -8.63 -0.88 9.04
C SER A 109 -7.53 0.03 9.58
N HIS A 110 -7.15 1.03 8.79
CA HIS A 110 -6.10 1.98 9.18
C HIS A 110 -6.70 3.35 9.41
N LYS A 111 -6.43 3.93 10.59
CA LYS A 111 -6.94 5.25 10.99
C LYS A 111 -6.08 6.41 10.47
N SER A 112 -4.82 6.15 10.15
CA SER A 112 -3.83 7.15 9.73
C SER A 112 -2.88 6.58 8.68
N LEU A 113 -2.32 7.47 7.86
CA LEU A 113 -1.15 7.23 7.04
C LEU A 113 0.07 7.74 7.80
N LYS A 114 1.14 6.95 7.82
CA LYS A 114 2.43 7.37 8.38
C LYS A 114 3.31 7.91 7.25
N ILE A 115 3.73 9.16 7.42
CA ILE A 115 4.55 9.91 6.47
C ILE A 115 5.91 10.15 7.10
N GLU A 116 6.93 9.79 6.35
CA GLU A 116 8.31 10.00 6.72
C GLU A 116 9.00 10.85 5.67
N VAL A 117 9.65 11.93 6.10
CA VAL A 117 10.46 12.80 5.26
C VAL A 117 11.87 12.83 5.81
N HIS A 118 12.84 12.43 5.00
CA HIS A 118 14.25 12.48 5.35
C HIS A 118 14.98 13.44 4.42
N ASN A 119 15.49 14.52 4.99
CA ASN A 119 16.20 15.55 4.25
C ASN A 119 17.70 15.24 4.25
N LEU A 120 18.21 14.56 3.23
CA LEU A 120 19.64 14.27 3.07
C LEU A 120 20.40 15.41 2.36
N THR A 121 19.77 16.58 2.21
CA THR A 121 20.49 17.78 1.79
C THR A 121 21.30 18.34 2.96
N ALA A 122 22.34 19.13 2.69
CA ALA A 122 23.08 19.86 3.73
C ALA A 122 22.84 21.39 3.68
N ASP A 123 22.08 21.87 2.70
CA ASP A 123 21.90 23.30 2.41
C ASP A 123 20.45 23.69 2.06
N ALA A 124 19.50 22.75 2.08
CA ALA A 124 18.09 23.04 1.85
C ALA A 124 17.22 22.63 3.04
N GLN A 125 16.24 23.45 3.35
CA GLN A 125 15.13 23.11 4.24
C GLN A 125 13.97 22.58 3.42
N VAL A 126 13.33 21.55 3.97
CA VAL A 126 12.11 20.99 3.40
C VAL A 126 10.93 21.38 4.29
N TYR A 127 9.89 21.88 3.66
CA TYR A 127 8.64 22.28 4.30
C TYR A 127 7.53 21.32 3.89
N VAL A 128 6.64 20.98 4.81
CA VAL A 128 5.44 20.22 4.49
C VAL A 128 4.22 21.03 4.87
N ASP A 129 3.39 21.35 3.88
CA ASP A 129 2.18 22.18 3.99
C ASP A 129 0.95 21.28 4.07
N TRP A 130 0.51 21.04 5.30
CA TRP A 130 -0.61 20.12 5.60
C TRP A 130 -1.95 20.69 5.16
N ASP A 131 -2.14 22.01 5.21
CA ASP A 131 -3.40 22.63 4.79
C ASP A 131 -3.63 22.55 3.29
N LYS A 132 -2.55 22.54 2.50
CA LYS A 132 -2.61 22.31 1.05
C LYS A 132 -2.45 20.84 0.66
N SER A 133 -2.35 19.95 1.64
CA SER A 133 -2.29 18.52 1.41
C SER A 133 -3.69 17.90 1.54
N SER A 134 -3.95 16.87 0.75
CA SER A 134 -5.26 16.23 0.69
C SER A 134 -5.15 14.72 0.60
N ILE A 135 -6.08 14.02 1.24
CA ILE A 135 -6.24 12.58 1.14
C ILE A 135 -7.54 12.30 0.39
N ALA A 136 -7.51 11.36 -0.56
CA ALA A 136 -8.71 10.87 -1.21
C ALA A 136 -8.93 9.38 -0.89
N THR A 137 -10.14 9.07 -0.43
CA THR A 137 -10.58 7.74 -0.01
C THR A 137 -12.04 7.58 -0.43
N ASN A 138 -12.37 6.47 -1.10
CA ASN A 138 -13.76 6.10 -1.45
C ASN A 138 -14.57 7.27 -2.06
N ASN A 139 -14.05 7.89 -3.13
CA ASN A 139 -14.63 9.02 -3.87
C ASN A 139 -14.78 10.34 -3.11
N SER A 140 -14.29 10.43 -1.87
CA SER A 140 -14.22 11.69 -1.14
C SER A 140 -12.78 12.20 -1.09
N MET A 141 -12.57 13.45 -1.47
CA MET A 141 -11.31 14.16 -1.29
C MET A 141 -11.46 15.08 -0.09
N GLN A 142 -10.48 15.06 0.80
CA GLN A 142 -10.52 15.77 2.07
C GLN A 142 -9.15 16.32 2.44
N ARG A 143 -9.13 17.33 3.29
CA ARG A 143 -7.88 17.89 3.82
C ARG A 143 -7.15 16.86 4.66
N ALA A 144 -5.84 16.82 4.52
CA ALA A 144 -4.96 15.98 5.31
C ALA A 144 -4.68 16.65 6.66
N VAL A 145 -4.97 15.96 7.75
CA VAL A 145 -4.86 16.49 9.11
C VAL A 145 -3.89 15.65 9.93
N ARG A 146 -2.88 16.28 10.52
CA ARG A 146 -1.87 15.57 11.33
C ARG A 146 -2.49 14.94 12.59
N THR A 147 -2.14 13.70 12.90
CA THR A 147 -2.52 13.06 14.15
C THR A 147 -1.35 13.05 15.14
N GLY A 148 -1.63 12.95 16.44
CA GLY A 148 -0.61 12.87 17.49
C GLY A 148 -0.23 14.19 18.16
N ILE A 149 -0.86 15.31 17.79
CA ILE A 149 -0.82 16.56 18.54
C ILE A 149 -2.23 16.82 19.07
N PRO A 150 -2.42 17.25 20.33
CA PRO A 150 -3.73 17.65 20.83
C PRO A 150 -4.31 18.74 19.93
N MET A 151 -5.30 18.37 19.11
CA MET A 151 -6.02 19.31 18.27
C MET A 151 -7.19 19.86 19.05
N GLY A 152 -7.35 21.18 18.99
CA GLY A 152 -8.56 21.82 19.47
C GLY A 152 -9.79 21.28 18.71
N SER A 153 -10.96 21.48 19.27
CA SER A 153 -12.24 21.09 18.65
C SER A 153 -12.55 21.80 17.32
N ASP A 154 -11.72 22.78 16.93
CA ASP A 154 -11.93 23.66 15.79
C ASP A 154 -10.94 23.35 14.66
N LEU A 155 -11.46 22.70 13.61
CA LEU A 155 -10.73 22.38 12.39
C LEU A 155 -10.63 23.57 11.43
N SER A 156 -11.34 24.67 11.66
CA SER A 156 -11.25 25.85 10.78
C SER A 156 -9.88 26.53 10.85
N ARG A 157 -9.11 26.27 11.92
CA ARG A 157 -7.75 26.78 12.08
C ARG A 157 -6.79 26.09 11.12
N GLY A 158 -5.94 26.88 10.50
CA GLY A 158 -4.85 26.37 9.67
C GLY A 158 -3.85 25.58 10.49
N GLN A 159 -3.31 24.53 9.88
CA GLN A 159 -2.24 23.71 10.44
C GLN A 159 -0.88 24.39 10.26
N ILE A 160 -0.02 24.22 11.25
CA ILE A 160 1.34 24.76 11.21
C ILE A 160 2.18 23.92 10.23
N LEU A 161 2.89 24.62 9.34
CA LEU A 161 3.88 24.06 8.43
C LEU A 161 4.92 23.24 9.19
N SER A 162 5.20 22.01 8.75
CA SER A 162 6.35 21.26 9.29
C SER A 162 7.63 21.67 8.58
N VAL A 163 8.71 21.86 9.33
CA VAL A 163 10.05 22.18 8.80
C VAL A 163 10.98 20.99 9.09
N VAL A 164 11.69 20.53 8.06
CA VAL A 164 12.71 19.47 8.14
C VAL A 164 14.04 20.08 7.73
N ASN A 165 14.94 20.25 8.70
CA ASN A 165 16.25 20.85 8.46
C ASN A 165 17.18 19.89 7.68
N PRO A 166 18.27 20.39 7.10
CA PRO A 166 19.25 19.55 6.44
C PRO A 166 19.82 18.49 7.39
N GLY A 167 19.88 17.23 6.95
CA GLY A 167 20.33 16.08 7.73
C GLY A 167 19.27 15.49 8.66
N ASP A 168 18.12 16.16 8.85
CA ASP A 168 17.10 15.71 9.79
C ASP A 168 16.05 14.79 9.13
N ARG A 169 15.38 14.03 9.99
CA ARG A 169 14.25 13.16 9.66
C ARG A 169 13.01 13.63 10.42
N PHE A 170 11.88 13.66 9.71
CA PHE A 170 10.58 13.98 10.26
C PHE A 170 9.63 12.79 10.03
N ASN A 171 8.90 12.40 11.06
CA ASN A 171 7.92 11.32 11.01
C ASN A 171 6.63 11.81 11.67
N THR A 172 5.51 11.65 10.97
CA THR A 172 4.18 12.01 11.49
C THR A 172 3.16 11.04 10.97
N GLU A 173 2.06 10.94 11.71
CA GLU A 173 0.85 10.33 11.22
C GLU A 173 -0.12 11.41 10.74
N VAL A 174 -0.93 11.07 9.74
CA VAL A 174 -1.90 11.98 9.12
C VAL A 174 -3.17 11.20 8.84
N THR A 175 -4.31 11.81 9.12
CA THR A 175 -5.64 11.27 8.83
C THR A 175 -6.43 12.23 7.96
N GLY A 176 -7.59 11.80 7.50
CA GLY A 176 -8.55 12.66 6.81
C GLY A 176 -9.40 13.44 7.78
N GLU A 177 -9.80 14.66 7.41
CA GLU A 177 -10.67 15.49 8.23
C GLU A 177 -11.98 14.80 8.66
N ASN A 178 -12.59 14.01 7.76
CA ASN A 178 -13.81 13.25 8.04
C ASN A 178 -13.62 12.04 8.97
N CYS A 179 -12.37 11.70 9.29
CA CYS A 179 -12.02 10.59 10.18
C CYS A 179 -11.93 11.03 11.64
N LEU A 180 -11.89 12.35 11.87
CA LEU A 180 -11.79 12.96 13.18
C LEU A 180 -13.17 13.11 13.81
N SER A 181 -13.20 12.92 15.13
CA SER A 181 -14.39 13.14 15.94
C SER A 181 -13.97 13.60 17.32
N LEU A 182 -14.84 14.36 17.97
CA LEU A 182 -14.59 14.90 19.29
C LEU A 182 -14.66 13.75 20.30
N ASN A 183 -13.57 13.54 21.04
CA ASN A 183 -13.61 12.66 22.20
C ASN A 183 -14.33 13.40 23.35
N ALA A 184 -15.36 12.76 23.91
CA ALA A 184 -16.22 13.34 24.94
C ALA A 184 -15.45 13.68 26.24
N ASP A 185 -14.39 12.92 26.53
CA ASP A 185 -13.65 13.03 27.79
C ASP A 185 -12.55 14.09 27.70
N SER A 186 -11.74 14.04 26.65
CA SER A 186 -10.59 14.94 26.45
C SER A 186 -10.98 16.27 25.80
N ARG A 187 -12.17 16.36 25.19
CA ARG A 187 -12.60 17.48 24.32
C ARG A 187 -11.60 17.80 23.21
N THR A 188 -10.77 16.83 22.83
CA THR A 188 -9.84 16.92 21.69
C THR A 188 -10.35 16.09 20.53
N LEU A 189 -9.95 16.48 19.32
CA LEU A 189 -10.25 15.69 18.12
C LEU A 189 -9.31 14.49 18.03
N GLU A 190 -9.88 13.31 17.85
CA GLU A 190 -9.15 12.05 17.70
C GLU A 190 -9.66 11.29 16.48
N ALA A 191 -8.76 10.53 15.86
CA ALA A 191 -9.09 9.65 14.73
C ALA A 191 -9.86 8.43 15.23
N GLN A 192 -11.19 8.48 15.17
CA GLN A 192 -12.05 7.36 15.59
C GLN A 192 -12.46 6.51 14.39
N LYS A 193 -12.79 7.14 13.25
CA LYS A 193 -13.19 6.45 12.03
C LYS A 193 -11.96 5.99 11.23
N PRO A 194 -11.99 4.80 10.62
CA PRO A 194 -10.90 4.35 9.76
C PRO A 194 -10.81 5.22 8.50
N LEU A 195 -9.58 5.57 8.13
CA LEU A 195 -9.25 6.26 6.90
C LEU A 195 -9.27 5.31 5.71
N ILE A 196 -8.63 4.15 5.87
CA ILE A 196 -8.60 3.08 4.88
C ILE A 196 -9.47 1.95 5.41
N ASP A 197 -10.50 1.61 4.64
CA ASP A 197 -11.36 0.46 4.84
C ASP A 197 -11.11 -0.55 3.71
N MET A 198 -10.36 -1.60 4.01
CA MET A 198 -9.97 -2.61 3.03
C MET A 198 -11.15 -3.50 2.61
N GLU A 199 -12.17 -3.65 3.46
CA GLU A 199 -13.37 -4.40 3.10
C GLU A 199 -14.12 -3.72 1.95
N GLY A 200 -14.25 -2.40 1.99
CA GLY A 200 -14.83 -1.61 0.90
C GLY A 200 -14.01 -1.69 -0.40
N VAL A 201 -12.67 -1.75 -0.31
CA VAL A 201 -11.77 -1.90 -1.47
C VAL A 201 -11.92 -3.29 -2.10
N ILE A 202 -11.93 -4.34 -1.29
CA ILE A 202 -12.10 -5.73 -1.76
C ILE A 202 -13.47 -5.92 -2.41
N THR A 203 -14.52 -5.41 -1.79
CA THR A 203 -15.89 -5.52 -2.35
C THR A 203 -15.96 -4.89 -3.74
N LYS A 204 -15.29 -3.75 -3.97
CA LYS A 204 -15.19 -3.11 -5.28
C LYS A 204 -14.37 -3.90 -6.29
N LEU A 205 -13.26 -4.50 -5.85
CA LEU A 205 -12.42 -5.36 -6.70
C LEU A 205 -13.14 -6.64 -7.13
N SER A 206 -13.97 -7.21 -6.25
CA SER A 206 -14.69 -8.45 -6.50
C SER A 206 -15.97 -8.26 -7.32
N ASP A 207 -16.47 -7.03 -7.46
CA ASP A 207 -17.71 -6.72 -8.18
C ASP A 207 -17.57 -7.06 -9.69
N PRO A 208 -18.39 -7.99 -10.24
CA PRO A 208 -18.35 -8.35 -11.65
C PRO A 208 -18.64 -7.16 -12.60
N LEU A 209 -19.30 -6.10 -12.14
CA LEU A 209 -19.53 -4.90 -12.95
C LEU A 209 -18.25 -4.09 -13.20
N ASN A 210 -17.27 -4.17 -12.30
CA ASN A 210 -15.96 -3.56 -12.49
C ASN A 210 -15.01 -4.45 -13.32
N ARG A 211 -15.43 -5.68 -13.68
CA ARG A 211 -14.66 -6.63 -14.50
C ARG A 211 -14.91 -6.50 -16.02
N VAL A 212 -15.76 -5.56 -16.44
CA VAL A 212 -16.43 -5.64 -17.75
C VAL A 212 -15.54 -5.30 -18.96
N ASP A 213 -14.36 -4.68 -18.80
CA ASP A 213 -13.63 -4.12 -19.96
C ASP A 213 -12.20 -4.65 -20.23
N SER A 214 -11.66 -5.60 -19.45
CA SER A 214 -10.32 -6.16 -19.71
C SER A 214 -10.42 -7.62 -20.17
N PHE A 215 -10.44 -7.82 -21.50
CA PHE A 215 -10.36 -9.14 -22.14
C PHE A 215 -8.94 -9.74 -22.17
N ASP A 216 -7.96 -9.01 -21.63
CA ASP A 216 -6.58 -9.46 -21.44
C ASP A 216 -6.34 -9.80 -19.96
N ASP A 217 -5.44 -10.73 -19.67
CA ASP A 217 -5.03 -11.23 -18.33
C ASP A 217 -4.42 -10.14 -17.40
N GLU A 218 -4.77 -8.86 -17.58
CA GLU A 218 -4.33 -7.76 -16.73
C GLU A 218 -4.98 -7.87 -15.34
N GLU A 219 -4.13 -7.97 -14.32
CA GLU A 219 -4.54 -7.97 -12.91
C GLU A 219 -5.43 -6.74 -12.64
N LEU A 220 -6.69 -6.98 -12.27
CA LEU A 220 -7.65 -5.92 -11.93
C LEU A 220 -7.09 -5.07 -10.79
N ALA A 221 -6.70 -3.85 -11.13
CA ALA A 221 -6.05 -2.91 -10.24
C ALA A 221 -6.96 -1.69 -10.03
N ILE A 222 -7.34 -1.40 -8.79
CA ILE A 222 -8.14 -0.21 -8.45
C ILE A 222 -7.37 0.72 -7.53
N VAL A 223 -7.59 2.03 -7.64
CA VAL A 223 -7.02 2.98 -6.68
C VAL A 223 -7.72 2.80 -5.32
N ALA A 224 -6.98 2.33 -4.33
CA ALA A 224 -7.46 2.14 -2.97
C ALA A 224 -7.63 3.49 -2.25
N TYR A 225 -6.58 4.32 -2.30
CA TYR A 225 -6.55 5.66 -1.73
C TYR A 225 -5.42 6.47 -2.37
N SER A 226 -5.48 7.79 -2.20
CA SER A 226 -4.40 8.68 -2.61
C SER A 226 -4.09 9.76 -1.59
N LEU A 227 -2.84 10.19 -1.57
CA LEU A 227 -2.34 11.31 -0.78
C LEU A 227 -1.64 12.29 -1.73
N ARG A 228 -2.17 13.51 -1.82
CA ARG A 228 -1.46 14.62 -2.46
C ARG A 228 -0.79 15.44 -1.38
N LEU A 229 0.53 15.32 -1.28
CA LEU A 229 1.34 15.98 -0.25
C LEU A 229 2.01 17.23 -0.83
N MET A 230 1.78 18.40 -0.22
CA MET A 230 2.44 19.64 -0.62
C MET A 230 3.77 19.79 0.11
N VAL A 231 4.88 19.78 -0.64
CA VAL A 231 6.23 19.90 -0.11
C VAL A 231 6.93 21.11 -0.71
N GLY A 232 7.46 21.99 0.13
CA GLY A 232 8.30 23.11 -0.27
C GLY A 232 9.78 22.79 -0.09
N VAL A 233 10.63 23.13 -1.04
CA VAL A 233 12.09 23.05 -0.91
C VAL A 233 12.67 24.45 -0.98
N ARG A 234 13.53 24.81 -0.03
CA ARG A 234 14.16 26.14 0.03
C ARG A 234 15.63 26.03 0.43
N TYR A 235 16.51 26.65 -0.31
CA TYR A 235 17.92 26.75 0.08
C TYR A 235 18.12 27.74 1.25
N ILE A 236 18.97 27.37 2.20
CA ILE A 236 19.23 28.16 3.42
C ILE A 236 19.98 29.45 3.10
N THR A 237 20.92 29.42 2.15
CA THR A 237 21.76 30.58 1.85
C THR A 237 21.06 31.60 0.93
N GLU A 238 19.89 31.24 0.40
CA GLU A 238 19.07 32.11 -0.43
C GLU A 238 18.44 33.23 0.42
N ARG A 239 18.99 34.45 0.31
CA ARG A 239 18.49 35.64 1.03
C ARG A 239 17.08 36.06 0.59
N ARG A 240 16.60 35.59 -0.56
CA ARG A 240 15.25 35.89 -1.07
C ARG A 240 14.27 34.84 -0.57
N THR A 241 13.31 35.27 0.26
CA THR A 241 12.25 34.42 0.83
C THR A 241 11.30 33.81 -0.20
N ASN A 242 11.30 34.33 -1.43
CA ASN A 242 10.30 33.99 -2.45
C ASN A 242 10.68 32.79 -3.33
N TYR A 243 11.85 32.15 -3.13
CA TYR A 243 12.29 31.01 -3.94
C TYR A 243 12.07 29.67 -3.26
N THR A 244 10.89 29.48 -2.67
CA THR A 244 10.48 28.14 -2.23
C THR A 244 9.87 27.41 -3.41
N ALA A 245 10.48 26.32 -3.81
CA ALA A 245 9.98 25.41 -4.83
C ALA A 245 8.90 24.52 -4.22
N TYR A 246 7.64 24.77 -4.53
CA TYR A 246 6.52 23.94 -4.08
C TYR A 246 6.24 22.80 -5.05
N LEU A 247 6.25 21.58 -4.54
CA LEU A 247 6.01 20.35 -5.26
C LEU A 247 4.79 19.66 -4.66
N LEU A 248 3.83 19.33 -5.50
CA LEU A 248 2.72 18.46 -5.14
C LEU A 248 3.14 17.02 -5.42
N LEU A 249 3.22 16.19 -4.39
CA LEU A 249 3.61 14.78 -4.50
C LEU A 249 2.34 13.91 -4.49
N PRO A 250 1.89 13.37 -5.65
CA PRO A 250 0.68 12.55 -5.75
C PRO A 250 0.99 11.06 -5.48
N PHE A 251 0.88 10.64 -4.23
CA PHE A 251 0.99 9.23 -3.88
C PHE A 251 -0.34 8.52 -4.13
N ASP A 252 -0.46 7.83 -5.26
CA ASP A 252 -1.62 7.01 -5.61
C ASP A 252 -1.33 5.54 -5.29
N PHE A 253 -2.17 4.94 -4.44
CA PHE A 253 -2.02 3.57 -3.98
C PHE A 253 -3.03 2.66 -4.67
N VAL A 254 -2.53 1.68 -5.39
CA VAL A 254 -3.32 0.76 -6.20
C VAL A 254 -3.39 -0.59 -5.50
N ALA A 255 -4.61 -1.08 -5.32
CA ALA A 255 -4.91 -2.38 -4.76
C ALA A 255 -5.09 -3.42 -5.87
N VAL A 256 -4.42 -4.55 -5.71
CA VAL A 256 -4.52 -5.73 -6.58
C VAL A 256 -4.92 -6.93 -5.73
N LEU A 257 -5.90 -7.70 -6.18
CA LEU A 257 -6.25 -8.98 -5.56
C LEU A 257 -5.12 -9.98 -5.81
N LEU A 258 -4.53 -10.52 -4.75
CA LEU A 258 -3.61 -11.64 -4.91
C LEU A 258 -4.41 -12.92 -5.15
N PRO A 259 -3.97 -13.80 -6.07
CA PRO A 259 -4.60 -15.10 -6.23
C PRO A 259 -4.48 -15.89 -4.94
N ASP A 260 -5.55 -16.59 -4.58
CA ASP A 260 -5.56 -17.45 -3.40
C ASP A 260 -4.47 -18.51 -3.52
N GLU A 261 -3.45 -18.42 -2.67
CA GLU A 261 -2.50 -19.50 -2.52
C GLU A 261 -3.25 -20.65 -1.83
N ILE A 262 -3.69 -21.65 -2.62
CA ILE A 262 -4.31 -22.88 -2.10
C ILE A 262 -3.41 -23.45 -0.99
N ALA A 263 -3.86 -23.34 0.25
CA ALA A 263 -3.05 -23.64 1.44
C ALA A 263 -2.88 -25.14 1.72
N PHE A 264 -3.46 -26.03 0.89
CA PHE A 264 -3.26 -27.47 1.02
C PHE A 264 -2.23 -27.98 0.00
N PRO A 265 -0.98 -28.27 0.42
CA PRO A 265 0.01 -28.91 -0.44
C PRO A 265 -0.49 -30.18 -1.15
N PRO A 266 -1.28 -31.07 -0.51
CA PRO A 266 -1.81 -32.26 -1.19
C PRO A 266 -2.82 -31.93 -2.30
N LEU A 267 -3.69 -30.94 -2.10
CA LEU A 267 -4.65 -30.50 -3.10
C LEU A 267 -3.98 -29.73 -4.23
N ARG A 268 -2.96 -28.92 -3.93
CA ARG A 268 -2.13 -28.25 -4.94
C ARG A 268 -1.43 -29.27 -5.83
N TRP A 269 -0.91 -30.35 -5.26
CA TRP A 269 -0.35 -31.46 -6.04
C TRP A 269 -1.41 -32.22 -6.85
N LEU A 270 -2.63 -32.39 -6.32
CA LEU A 270 -3.74 -33.06 -7.02
C LEU A 270 -4.28 -32.23 -8.20
N LEU A 271 -4.45 -30.92 -8.01
CA LEU A 271 -5.03 -29.98 -8.98
C LEU A 271 -4.04 -29.59 -10.08
N ASN A 272 -2.74 -29.51 -9.77
CA ASN A 272 -1.69 -29.26 -10.76
C ASN A 272 -1.23 -30.54 -11.49
N ARG A 273 -1.92 -31.67 -11.33
CA ARG A 273 -1.61 -32.84 -12.14
C ARG A 273 -2.09 -32.60 -13.58
N PRO A 274 -1.29 -32.97 -14.60
CA PRO A 274 -1.80 -33.04 -15.96
C PRO A 274 -3.04 -33.95 -15.97
N ARG A 275 -4.14 -33.48 -16.57
CA ARG A 275 -5.37 -34.27 -16.69
C ARG A 275 -5.03 -35.60 -17.36
N PRO A 276 -5.30 -36.75 -16.74
CA PRO A 276 -5.10 -38.03 -17.39
C PRO A 276 -6.05 -38.13 -18.58
N GLU A 277 -5.54 -38.48 -19.75
CA GLU A 277 -6.35 -38.62 -20.97
C GLU A 277 -7.36 -39.76 -20.86
N ASN A 278 -7.13 -40.72 -19.95
CA ASN A 278 -7.95 -41.92 -19.78
C ASN A 278 -8.18 -42.26 -18.30
N ALA A 279 -9.37 -42.79 -17.98
CA ALA A 279 -9.76 -43.19 -16.61
C ALA A 279 -8.89 -44.30 -15.99
N ARG A 280 -8.25 -45.13 -16.84
CA ARG A 280 -7.30 -46.16 -16.40
C ARG A 280 -5.99 -45.55 -15.87
N ASP A 281 -5.51 -44.47 -16.48
CA ASP A 281 -4.30 -43.78 -16.02
C ASP A 281 -4.55 -42.96 -14.75
N ALA A 282 -5.78 -42.47 -14.56
CA ALA A 282 -6.20 -41.82 -13.32
C ALA A 282 -6.13 -42.78 -12.12
N LEU A 283 -6.56 -44.03 -12.29
CA LEU A 283 -6.57 -45.06 -11.24
C LEU A 283 -5.17 -45.58 -10.91
N THR A 284 -4.33 -45.83 -11.92
CA THR A 284 -2.95 -46.28 -11.69
C THR A 284 -2.09 -45.22 -11.02
N THR A 285 -2.25 -43.94 -11.40
CA THR A 285 -1.54 -42.83 -10.75
C THR A 285 -2.04 -42.50 -9.34
N LEU A 286 -3.29 -42.83 -9.00
CA LEU A 286 -3.82 -42.73 -7.63
C LEU A 286 -3.27 -43.80 -6.70
N LEU A 287 -3.10 -45.02 -7.20
CA LEU A 287 -2.65 -46.17 -6.40
C LEU A 287 -1.12 -46.30 -6.31
N LEU A 288 -0.37 -45.88 -7.33
CA LEU A 288 1.08 -46.16 -7.44
C LEU A 288 1.97 -44.91 -7.35
N GLY A 289 1.39 -43.71 -7.20
CA GLY A 289 2.13 -42.49 -6.85
C GLY A 289 3.13 -41.96 -7.90
N ARG A 290 3.33 -42.64 -9.04
CA ARG A 290 4.19 -42.18 -10.14
C ARG A 290 3.55 -42.42 -11.49
N PRO A 291 3.57 -41.44 -12.41
CA PRO A 291 3.30 -41.71 -13.81
C PRO A 291 4.45 -42.56 -14.38
N SER A 292 4.10 -43.68 -15.00
CA SER A 292 5.02 -44.44 -15.85
C SER A 292 5.36 -43.58 -17.06
N LYS A 293 6.54 -42.95 -17.08
CA LYS A 293 7.08 -42.35 -18.29
C LYS A 293 7.30 -43.46 -19.32
N ARG A 294 6.55 -43.43 -20.42
CA ARG A 294 6.99 -43.97 -21.71
C ARG A 294 7.51 -42.82 -22.54
#